data_AF-A0A925JW98-F1
#
_entry.id   AF-A0A925JW98-F1
#
_cell.length_a   1.000
_cell.length_b   1.000
_cell.length_c   1.000
_cell.angle_alpha   90.00
_cell.angle_beta   90.00
_cell.angle_gamma   90.00
#
_symmetry.space_group_name_H-M   'P 1'
#
loop_
_entity.id
_entity.type
_entity.pdbx_description
1 polymer ?
#
loop_
_entity_poly.entity_id
_entity_poly.type
_entity_poly.pdbx_seq_one_letter_code
_entity_poly.pdbx_strand_id
1 'polypeptide(L)'
;MNGLELITPDAPSLLDRLLRRPQPRSFPIEVNNYVAATPLSEVTRDAVERIISDCGRAGSGVKDDCALVYSRVLGHLALDGKITDEELEQLQRLRGALGLSTEDVREAEARSLLPLYRERLKESLADRHLTQGEDERLKSLARDLGLDDAQTDDMVLNETFRAFEQSTQRTVFTSVEDALEYAQEQNEADDTKDL
;
A
#
# COMPACT_ATOMS: atom_id res chain seq x y z
N MET A 1 -2.68 -17.87 7.13
CA MET A 1 -3.75 -17.13 6.44
C MET A 1 -3.08 -16.13 5.51
N ASN A 2 -3.54 -15.95 4.27
CA ASN A 2 -2.80 -15.26 3.22
C ASN A 2 -2.94 -13.71 3.26
N GLY A 3 -3.18 -13.13 4.44
CA GLY A 3 -3.38 -11.69 4.60
C GLY A 3 -4.70 -11.12 4.09
N LEU A 4 -5.56 -11.94 3.50
CA LEU A 4 -6.87 -11.54 3.02
C LEU A 4 -7.94 -11.82 4.06
N GLU A 5 -8.87 -10.87 4.22
CA GLU A 5 -10.08 -11.05 5.01
C GLU A 5 -11.15 -11.76 4.21
N LEU A 6 -11.91 -12.63 4.87
CA LEU A 6 -13.12 -13.22 4.30
C LEU A 6 -14.22 -12.16 4.24
N ILE A 7 -14.64 -11.81 3.03
CA ILE A 7 -15.68 -10.82 2.77
C ILE A 7 -17.02 -11.54 2.71
N THR A 8 -17.94 -11.23 3.62
CA THR A 8 -19.31 -11.72 3.53
C THR A 8 -20.05 -10.99 2.41
N PRO A 9 -20.70 -11.70 1.47
CA PRO A 9 -21.54 -11.04 0.46
C PRO A 9 -22.74 -10.35 1.13
N ASP A 10 -23.18 -9.24 0.54
CA ASP A 10 -24.32 -8.46 1.07
C ASP A 10 -25.57 -9.32 1.22
N ALA A 11 -26.27 -9.18 2.35
CA ALA A 11 -27.50 -9.91 2.61
C ALA A 11 -28.60 -9.53 1.57
N PRO A 12 -29.39 -10.50 1.08
CA PRO A 12 -30.41 -10.21 0.08
C PRO A 12 -31.48 -9.28 0.62
N SER A 13 -31.85 -8.29 -0.20
CA SER A 13 -32.94 -7.38 0.13
C SER A 13 -34.25 -8.15 0.26
N LEU A 14 -35.20 -7.61 1.04
CA LEU A 14 -36.52 -8.23 1.21
C LEU A 14 -37.24 -8.44 -0.14
N LEU A 15 -36.99 -7.56 -1.12
CA LEU A 15 -37.52 -7.69 -2.47
C LEU A 15 -36.88 -8.84 -3.24
N ASP A 16 -35.58 -9.09 -3.09
CA ASP A 16 -34.90 -10.21 -3.74
C ASP A 16 -35.36 -11.55 -3.18
N ARG A 17 -35.61 -11.61 -1.85
CA ARG A 17 -36.22 -12.78 -1.19
C ARG A 17 -37.65 -13.03 -1.68
N LEU A 18 -38.42 -11.96 -1.85
CA LEU A 18 -39.80 -12.04 -2.35
C LEU A 18 -39.87 -12.48 -3.82
N LEU A 19 -38.91 -12.04 -4.64
CA LEU A 19 -38.85 -12.34 -6.08
C LEU A 19 -37.99 -13.55 -6.44
N ARG A 20 -37.42 -14.26 -5.45
CA ARG A 20 -36.48 -15.38 -5.63
C ARG A 20 -35.38 -15.06 -6.65
N ARG A 21 -34.92 -13.82 -6.71
CA ARG A 21 -33.84 -13.44 -7.62
C ARG A 21 -32.53 -14.03 -7.10
N PRO A 22 -31.79 -14.81 -7.91
CA PRO A 22 -30.46 -15.23 -7.53
C PRO A 22 -29.59 -13.97 -7.39
N GLN A 23 -28.91 -13.82 -6.25
CA GLN A 23 -27.96 -12.72 -6.09
C GLN A 23 -26.83 -12.90 -7.11
N PRO A 24 -26.42 -11.83 -7.81
CA PRO A 24 -25.25 -11.89 -8.67
C PRO A 24 -24.03 -12.18 -7.78
N ARG A 25 -23.37 -13.32 -7.99
CA ARG A 25 -22.08 -13.62 -7.37
C ARG A 25 -21.08 -12.57 -7.85
N SER A 26 -20.53 -11.81 -6.91
CA SER A 26 -19.54 -10.79 -7.23
C SER A 26 -18.17 -11.45 -7.34
N PHE A 27 -17.65 -11.51 -8.57
CA PHE A 27 -16.32 -12.05 -8.86
C PHE A 27 -15.22 -11.59 -7.88
N PRO A 28 -15.02 -10.28 -7.60
CA PRO A 28 -13.96 -9.83 -6.70
C PRO A 28 -14.11 -10.37 -5.28
N ILE A 29 -15.33 -10.62 -4.81
CA ILE A 29 -15.58 -11.22 -3.48
C ILE A 29 -15.25 -12.71 -3.50
N GLU A 30 -15.73 -13.44 -4.50
CA GLU A 30 -15.53 -14.88 -4.63
C GLU A 30 -14.04 -15.24 -4.78
N VAL A 31 -13.31 -14.53 -5.65
CA VAL A 31 -11.88 -14.77 -5.85
C VAL A 31 -11.06 -14.38 -4.63
N ASN A 32 -11.39 -13.27 -3.95
CA ASN A 32 -10.75 -12.89 -2.69
C ASN A 32 -10.96 -13.97 -1.62
N ASN A 33 -12.19 -14.43 -1.43
CA ASN A 33 -12.52 -15.42 -0.41
C ASN A 33 -11.87 -16.78 -0.70
N TYR A 34 -11.84 -17.18 -1.97
CA TYR A 34 -11.16 -18.39 -2.39
C TYR A 34 -9.66 -18.33 -2.04
N VAL A 35 -8.97 -17.24 -2.40
CA VAL A 35 -7.54 -17.07 -2.07
C VAL A 35 -7.33 -16.91 -0.56
N ALA A 36 -8.26 -16.29 0.18
CA ALA A 36 -8.16 -16.16 1.63
C ALA A 36 -8.25 -17.50 2.37
N ALA A 37 -9.14 -18.38 1.90
CA ALA A 37 -9.44 -19.67 2.53
C ALA A 37 -8.53 -20.82 2.09
N THR A 38 -7.81 -20.67 0.96
CA THR A 38 -7.02 -21.74 0.35
C THR A 38 -5.53 -21.48 0.57
N PRO A 39 -4.71 -22.47 0.99
CA PRO A 39 -3.25 -22.32 0.99
C PRO A 39 -2.74 -21.88 -0.37
N LEU A 40 -1.80 -20.92 -0.45
CA LEU A 40 -1.32 -20.40 -1.75
C LEU A 40 -0.77 -21.49 -2.67
N SER A 41 -0.22 -22.57 -2.10
CA SER A 41 0.25 -23.76 -2.82
C SER A 41 -0.86 -24.55 -3.52
N GLU A 42 -2.11 -24.40 -3.08
CA GLU A 42 -3.28 -25.12 -3.59
C GLU A 42 -4.17 -24.25 -4.48
N VAL A 43 -3.86 -22.96 -4.61
CA VAL A 43 -4.60 -22.06 -5.50
C VAL A 43 -4.32 -22.44 -6.96
N THR A 44 -5.34 -22.97 -7.64
CA THR A 44 -5.25 -23.42 -9.03
C THR A 44 -5.96 -22.50 -10.02
N ARG A 45 -5.46 -22.46 -11.26
CA ARG A 45 -6.07 -21.73 -12.37
C ARG A 45 -7.48 -22.23 -12.68
N ASP A 46 -7.68 -23.54 -12.70
CA ASP A 46 -8.99 -24.14 -12.99
C ASP A 46 -10.08 -23.70 -12.01
N ALA A 47 -9.73 -23.49 -10.74
CA ALA A 47 -10.67 -22.99 -9.74
C ALA A 47 -11.03 -21.52 -9.98
N VAL A 48 -10.04 -20.69 -10.34
CA VAL A 48 -10.28 -19.28 -10.70
C VAL A 48 -11.15 -19.19 -11.97
N GLU A 49 -10.87 -20.00 -12.99
CA GLU A 49 -11.67 -20.06 -14.22
C GLU A 49 -13.12 -20.52 -13.96
N ARG A 50 -13.32 -21.44 -13.02
CA ARG A 50 -14.66 -21.81 -12.53
C ARG A 50 -15.37 -20.62 -11.86
N ILE A 51 -14.68 -19.87 -11.00
CA ILE A 51 -15.26 -18.68 -10.36
C ILE A 51 -15.63 -17.61 -11.39
N ILE A 52 -14.78 -17.36 -12.39
CA ILE A 52 -15.06 -16.44 -13.50
C ILE A 52 -16.33 -16.86 -14.24
N SER A 53 -16.42 -18.15 -14.57
CA SER A 53 -17.56 -18.75 -15.28
C SER A 53 -18.86 -18.62 -14.48
N ASP A 54 -18.82 -18.93 -13.19
CA ASP A 54 -19.96 -18.85 -12.27
C ASP A 54 -20.47 -17.41 -12.09
N CYS A 55 -19.57 -16.42 -12.13
CA CYS A 55 -19.91 -15.01 -12.02
C CYS A 55 -20.34 -14.37 -13.35
N GLY A 56 -20.16 -15.07 -14.49
CA GLY A 56 -20.51 -14.57 -15.82
C GLY A 56 -19.72 -13.33 -16.25
N ARG A 57 -18.52 -13.10 -15.71
CA ARG A 57 -17.67 -11.95 -16.10
C ARG A 57 -16.63 -12.37 -17.15
N ALA A 58 -16.30 -11.44 -18.04
CA ALA A 58 -15.23 -11.60 -19.01
C ALA A 58 -14.54 -10.25 -19.26
N GLY A 59 -13.30 -10.29 -19.76
CA GLY A 59 -12.55 -9.11 -20.20
C GLY A 59 -11.59 -8.53 -19.15
N SER A 60 -11.21 -7.26 -19.33
CA SER A 60 -10.14 -6.59 -18.56
C SER A 60 -10.43 -6.47 -17.07
N GLY A 61 -11.68 -6.20 -16.68
CA GLY A 61 -12.03 -6.04 -15.26
C GLY A 61 -11.79 -7.27 -14.38
N VAL A 62 -11.73 -8.47 -14.98
CA VAL A 62 -11.35 -9.70 -14.25
C VAL A 62 -9.87 -9.66 -13.87
N LYS A 63 -9.01 -9.18 -14.78
CA LYS A 63 -7.57 -9.06 -14.51
C LYS A 63 -7.29 -8.03 -13.44
N ASP A 64 -7.99 -6.89 -13.46
CA ASP A 64 -7.83 -5.83 -12.47
C ASP A 64 -8.16 -6.35 -11.05
N ASP A 65 -9.26 -7.11 -10.92
CA ASP A 65 -9.65 -7.72 -9.66
C ASP A 65 -8.65 -8.80 -9.19
N CYS A 66 -8.16 -9.63 -10.11
CA CYS A 66 -7.09 -10.59 -9.83
C CYS A 66 -5.79 -9.90 -9.38
N ALA A 67 -5.39 -8.83 -10.06
CA ALA A 67 -4.21 -8.04 -9.71
C ALA A 67 -4.36 -7.38 -8.33
N LEU A 68 -5.58 -6.93 -7.98
CA LEU A 68 -5.87 -6.40 -6.65
C LEU A 68 -5.69 -7.48 -5.57
N VAL A 69 -6.24 -8.69 -5.78
CA VAL A 69 -6.06 -9.81 -4.84
C VAL A 69 -4.58 -10.17 -4.70
N TYR A 70 -3.86 -10.26 -5.82
CA TYR A 70 -2.41 -10.50 -5.82
C TYR A 70 -1.65 -9.42 -5.02
N SER A 71 -1.94 -8.14 -5.26
CA SER A 71 -1.29 -7.02 -4.58
C SER A 71 -1.47 -7.09 -3.06
N ARG A 72 -2.64 -7.51 -2.58
CA ARG A 72 -2.93 -7.63 -1.15
C ARG A 72 -2.14 -8.76 -0.50
N VAL A 73 -2.06 -9.92 -1.18
CA VAL A 73 -1.24 -11.04 -0.70
C VAL A 73 0.24 -10.65 -0.67
N LEU A 74 0.74 -10.04 -1.74
CA LEU A 74 2.11 -9.53 -1.81
C LEU A 74 2.42 -8.55 -0.67
N GLY A 75 1.55 -7.57 -0.47
CA GLY A 75 1.73 -6.58 0.60
C GLY A 75 1.73 -7.21 1.99
N HIS A 76 0.93 -8.26 2.21
CA HIS A 76 0.93 -9.00 3.47
C HIS A 76 2.23 -9.77 3.72
N LEU A 77 2.74 -10.47 2.71
CA LEU A 77 4.00 -11.21 2.83
C LEU A 77 5.17 -10.25 3.07
N ALA A 78 5.16 -9.08 2.43
CA ALA A 78 6.20 -8.06 2.60
C ALA A 78 6.14 -7.27 3.92
N LEU A 79 5.18 -7.52 4.83
CA LEU A 79 5.03 -6.74 6.07
C LEU A 79 6.23 -6.87 7.02
N ASP A 80 6.89 -8.02 7.04
CA ASP A 80 8.09 -8.23 7.85
C ASP A 80 9.34 -7.58 7.24
N GLY A 81 9.21 -6.99 6.04
CA GLY A 81 10.26 -6.31 5.32
C GLY A 81 11.14 -7.24 4.48
N LYS A 82 10.74 -8.49 4.24
CA LYS A 82 11.49 -9.42 3.42
C LYS A 82 10.57 -10.36 2.65
N ILE A 83 10.90 -10.66 1.41
CA ILE A 83 10.26 -11.76 0.68
C ILE A 83 11.25 -12.93 0.62
N THR A 84 10.87 -14.07 1.18
CA THR A 84 11.67 -15.31 1.14
C THR A 84 11.55 -16.01 -0.22
N ASP A 85 12.48 -16.93 -0.52
CA ASP A 85 12.43 -17.72 -1.76
C ASP A 85 11.16 -18.58 -1.83
N GLU A 86 10.72 -19.13 -0.69
CA GLU A 86 9.47 -19.89 -0.61
C GLU A 86 8.23 -19.01 -0.88
N GLU A 87 8.20 -17.78 -0.37
CA GLU A 87 7.11 -16.83 -0.63
C GLU A 87 7.11 -16.35 -2.08
N LEU A 88 8.29 -16.14 -2.66
CA LEU A 88 8.44 -15.82 -4.07
C LEU A 88 7.88 -16.95 -4.95
N GLU A 89 8.18 -18.21 -4.63
CA GLU A 89 7.59 -19.35 -5.34
C GLU A 89 6.06 -19.39 -5.20
N GLN A 90 5.53 -19.11 -4.01
CA GLN A 90 4.07 -19.06 -3.79
C GLN A 90 3.42 -17.93 -4.59
N LEU A 91 4.04 -16.76 -4.65
CA LEU A 91 3.60 -15.63 -5.46
C LEU A 91 3.66 -15.94 -6.97
N GLN A 92 4.69 -16.64 -7.44
CA GLN A 92 4.77 -17.09 -8.84
C GLN A 92 3.65 -18.06 -9.21
N ARG A 93 3.32 -19.01 -8.31
CA ARG A 93 2.18 -19.92 -8.50
C ARG A 93 0.86 -19.15 -8.50
N LEU A 94 0.67 -18.25 -7.54
CA LEU A 94 -0.53 -17.42 -7.44
C LEU A 94 -0.73 -16.57 -8.70
N ARG A 95 0.34 -15.93 -9.20
CA ARG A 95 0.33 -15.20 -10.48
C ARG A 95 -0.16 -16.09 -11.63
N GLY A 96 0.37 -17.31 -11.72
CA GLY A 96 -0.04 -18.28 -12.74
C GLY A 96 -1.51 -18.69 -12.62
N ALA A 97 -1.98 -18.93 -11.39
CA ALA A 97 -3.37 -19.28 -11.12
C ALA A 97 -4.35 -18.14 -11.45
N LEU A 98 -3.96 -16.90 -11.17
CA LEU A 98 -4.75 -15.70 -11.46
C LEU A 98 -4.63 -15.24 -12.92
N GLY A 99 -3.73 -15.83 -13.70
CA GLY A 99 -3.55 -15.50 -15.12
C GLY A 99 -2.93 -14.12 -15.36
N LEU A 100 -2.10 -13.63 -14.44
CA LEU A 100 -1.50 -12.30 -14.48
C LEU A 100 -0.24 -12.26 -15.35
N SER A 101 -0.14 -11.22 -16.18
CA SER A 101 1.04 -10.93 -16.99
C SER A 101 2.16 -10.30 -16.14
N THR A 102 3.34 -10.13 -16.72
CA THR A 102 4.46 -9.48 -16.01
C THR A 102 4.15 -8.01 -15.72
N GLU A 103 3.42 -7.34 -16.61
CA GLU A 103 3.03 -5.95 -16.42
C GLU A 103 2.04 -5.80 -15.27
N ASP A 104 1.03 -6.69 -15.19
CA ASP A 104 0.04 -6.69 -14.10
C ASP A 104 0.73 -6.88 -12.73
N VAL A 105 1.75 -7.74 -12.69
CA VAL A 105 2.54 -7.99 -11.47
C VAL A 105 3.37 -6.77 -11.10
N ARG A 106 4.04 -6.14 -12.07
CA ARG A 106 4.85 -4.94 -11.83
C ARG A 106 3.99 -3.80 -11.28
N GLU A 107 2.79 -3.63 -11.79
CA GLU A 107 1.85 -2.64 -11.27
C GLU A 107 1.37 -2.98 -9.84
N ALA A 108 1.13 -4.26 -9.57
CA ALA A 108 0.76 -4.72 -8.23
C ALA A 108 1.91 -4.56 -7.22
N GLU A 109 3.15 -4.85 -7.61
CA GLU A 109 4.37 -4.60 -6.82
C GLU A 109 4.51 -3.13 -6.49
N ALA A 110 4.35 -2.26 -7.48
CA ALA A 110 4.37 -0.82 -7.27
C ALA A 110 3.27 -0.36 -6.29
N ARG A 111 2.07 -0.94 -6.36
CA ARG A 111 0.95 -0.61 -5.46
C ARG A 111 1.17 -1.07 -4.02
N SER A 112 1.85 -2.18 -3.80
CA SER A 112 1.96 -2.80 -2.47
C SER A 112 3.29 -2.54 -1.77
N LEU A 113 4.40 -2.60 -2.51
CA LEU A 113 5.74 -2.54 -1.94
C LEU A 113 6.26 -1.11 -1.81
N LEU A 114 5.93 -0.23 -2.75
CA LEU A 114 6.36 1.19 -2.68
C LEU A 114 5.81 1.91 -1.44
N PRO A 115 4.55 1.73 -1.02
CA PRO A 115 4.08 2.33 0.23
C PRO A 115 4.86 1.86 1.46
N LEU A 116 5.17 0.56 1.57
CA LEU A 116 5.96 0.00 2.68
C LEU A 116 7.37 0.58 2.70
N TYR A 117 8.04 0.62 1.54
CA TYR A 117 9.35 1.25 1.42
C TYR A 117 9.30 2.74 1.80
N ARG A 118 8.28 3.47 1.32
CA ARG A 118 8.08 4.89 1.61
C ARG A 118 7.89 5.14 3.11
N GLU A 119 7.15 4.28 3.81
CA GLU A 119 6.96 4.39 5.25
C GLU A 119 8.29 4.24 5.99
N ARG A 120 9.09 3.21 5.68
CA ARG A 120 10.42 3.01 6.28
C ARG A 120 11.41 4.12 5.93
N LEU A 121 11.34 4.65 4.71
CA LEU A 121 12.11 5.81 4.30
C LEU A 121 11.75 7.04 5.13
N LYS A 122 10.46 7.30 5.35
CA LYS A 122 10.01 8.42 6.21
C LYS A 122 10.45 8.27 7.65
N GLU A 123 10.42 7.06 8.20
CA GLU A 123 10.95 6.79 9.54
C GLU A 123 12.45 7.09 9.62
N SER A 124 13.20 6.71 8.58
CA SER A 124 14.64 6.97 8.49
C SER A 124 14.97 8.44 8.24
N LEU A 125 14.01 9.23 7.73
CA LEU A 125 14.13 10.68 7.55
C LEU A 125 13.52 11.48 8.70
N ALA A 126 13.07 10.84 9.78
CA ALA A 126 12.38 11.51 10.89
C ALA A 126 13.29 12.53 11.61
N ASP A 127 14.59 12.25 11.69
CA ASP A 127 15.62 13.15 12.23
C ASP A 127 16.16 14.14 11.19
N ARG A 128 15.57 14.12 9.98
CA ARG A 128 15.89 14.97 8.81
C ARG A 128 17.26 14.74 8.21
N HIS A 129 17.90 13.62 8.50
CA HIS A 129 19.20 13.32 7.94
C HIS A 129 19.35 11.83 7.63
N LEU A 130 19.48 11.48 6.36
CA LEU A 130 19.78 10.10 5.99
C LEU A 130 21.27 9.82 6.24
N THR A 131 21.58 9.03 7.26
CA THR A 131 22.95 8.57 7.49
C THR A 131 23.35 7.50 6.48
N GLN A 132 24.65 7.29 6.29
CA GLN A 132 25.15 6.21 5.42
C GLN A 132 24.60 4.83 5.84
N GLY A 133 24.49 4.57 7.14
CA GLY A 133 23.96 3.30 7.64
C GLY A 133 22.46 3.12 7.36
N GLU A 134 21.69 4.20 7.30
CA GLU A 134 20.26 4.16 6.94
C GLU A 134 20.07 4.00 5.43
N ASP A 135 20.89 4.67 4.62
CA ASP A 135 20.92 4.47 3.17
C ASP A 135 21.23 3.01 2.81
N GLU A 136 22.24 2.41 3.47
CA GLU A 136 22.58 1.00 3.28
C GLU A 136 21.44 0.04 3.72
N ARG A 137 20.73 0.36 4.81
CA ARG A 137 19.57 -0.41 5.27
C ARG A 137 18.39 -0.30 4.30
N LEU A 138 18.12 0.89 3.78
CA LEU A 138 17.07 1.11 2.78
C LEU A 138 17.41 0.39 1.47
N LYS A 139 18.67 0.39 1.04
CA LYS A 139 19.13 -0.39 -0.12
C LYS A 139 19.04 -1.90 0.12
N SER A 140 19.24 -2.38 1.35
CA SER A 140 18.95 -3.77 1.70
C SER A 140 17.46 -4.05 1.59
N LEU A 141 16.62 -3.21 2.20
CA LEU A 141 15.17 -3.36 2.15
C LEU A 141 14.64 -3.35 0.72
N ALA A 142 15.13 -2.45 -0.15
CA ALA A 142 14.77 -2.43 -1.56
C ALA A 142 15.06 -3.77 -2.25
N ARG A 143 16.26 -4.34 -2.02
CA ARG A 143 16.65 -5.65 -2.55
C ARG A 143 15.83 -6.79 -1.95
N ASP A 144 15.60 -6.77 -0.65
CA ASP A 144 14.83 -7.78 0.09
C ASP A 144 13.34 -7.78 -0.32
N LEU A 145 12.83 -6.64 -0.79
CA LEU A 145 11.50 -6.49 -1.40
C LEU A 145 11.49 -6.70 -2.92
N GLY A 146 12.65 -6.84 -3.58
CA GLY A 146 12.76 -7.01 -5.03
C GLY A 146 12.41 -5.77 -5.86
N LEU A 147 12.52 -4.57 -5.27
CA LEU A 147 12.27 -3.30 -5.96
C LEU A 147 13.40 -2.93 -6.91
N ASP A 148 13.05 -2.28 -8.02
CA ASP A 148 14.02 -1.74 -8.98
C ASP A 148 14.69 -0.46 -8.46
N ASP A 149 16.00 -0.36 -8.62
CA ASP A 149 16.82 0.74 -8.08
C ASP A 149 16.29 2.11 -8.56
N ALA A 150 15.88 2.21 -9.83
CA ALA A 150 15.37 3.47 -10.40
C ALA A 150 14.06 3.93 -9.74
N GLN A 151 13.19 3.00 -9.34
CA GLN A 151 11.94 3.34 -8.64
C GLN A 151 12.22 3.81 -7.21
N THR A 152 13.23 3.21 -6.56
CA THR A 152 13.61 3.58 -5.19
C THR A 152 14.36 4.91 -5.14
N ASP A 153 15.25 5.17 -6.10
CA ASP A 153 16.04 6.40 -6.17
C ASP A 153 15.16 7.64 -6.36
N ASP A 154 14.19 7.58 -7.27
CA ASP A 154 13.23 8.67 -7.47
C ASP A 154 12.39 8.93 -6.21
N MET A 155 12.04 7.88 -5.48
CA MET A 155 11.27 8.02 -4.24
C MET A 155 12.11 8.61 -3.10
N VAL A 156 13.38 8.20 -2.96
CA VAL A 156 14.34 8.79 -2.01
C VAL A 156 14.51 10.27 -2.29
N LEU A 157 14.72 10.65 -3.56
CA LEU A 157 14.86 12.05 -3.96
C LEU A 157 13.62 12.89 -3.61
N ASN A 158 12.42 12.39 -3.93
CA ASN A 158 11.19 13.11 -3.68
C ASN A 158 10.87 13.26 -2.17
N GLU A 159 11.08 12.22 -1.36
CA GLU A 159 10.81 12.29 0.09
C GLU A 159 11.86 13.10 0.84
N THR A 160 13.15 13.04 0.45
CA THR A 160 14.20 13.90 1.02
C THR A 160 13.92 15.37 0.73
N PHE A 161 13.51 15.70 -0.50
CA PHE A 161 13.11 17.05 -0.87
C PHE A 161 11.91 17.54 -0.04
N ARG A 162 10.88 16.70 0.16
CA ARG A 162 9.73 17.04 1.02
C ARG A 162 10.11 17.26 2.48
N ALA A 163 10.96 16.41 3.04
CA ALA A 163 11.45 16.57 4.41
C ALA A 163 12.20 17.90 4.60
N PHE A 164 12.98 18.28 3.58
CA PHE A 164 13.65 19.57 3.54
C PHE A 164 12.65 20.74 3.49
N GLU A 165 11.68 20.72 2.58
CA GLU A 165 10.65 21.78 2.48
C GLU A 165 9.88 21.97 3.80
N GLN A 166 9.46 20.87 4.45
CA GLN A 166 8.78 20.94 5.75
C GLN A 166 9.66 21.53 6.84
N SER A 167 10.97 21.28 6.81
CA SER A 167 11.92 21.85 7.76
C SER A 167 12.05 23.37 7.60
N THR A 168 12.07 23.87 6.36
CA THR A 168 12.19 25.30 6.06
C THR A 168 10.89 26.04 6.42
N GLN A 169 9.72 25.48 6.10
CA GLN A 169 8.44 26.07 6.50
C GLN A 169 8.29 26.16 8.02
N ARG A 170 8.66 25.10 8.76
CA ARG A 170 8.56 25.11 10.23
C ARG A 170 9.49 26.14 10.87
N THR A 171 10.71 26.29 10.35
CA THR A 171 11.69 27.27 10.87
C THR A 171 11.25 28.71 10.62
N VAL A 172 10.67 28.98 9.43
CA VAL A 172 10.12 30.29 9.11
C VAL A 172 8.90 30.60 9.98
N PHE A 173 8.03 29.61 10.21
CA PHE A 173 6.82 29.81 11.01
C PHE A 173 7.11 30.08 12.49
N THR A 174 8.01 29.30 13.12
CA THR A 174 8.42 29.55 14.51
C THR A 174 9.13 30.90 14.67
N SER A 175 9.98 31.28 13.72
CA SER A 175 10.67 32.59 13.76
C SER A 175 9.69 33.77 13.65
N VAL A 176 8.60 33.62 12.89
CA VAL A 176 7.56 34.64 12.76
C VAL A 176 6.67 34.70 14.00
N GLU A 177 6.30 33.56 14.58
CA GLU A 177 5.56 33.51 15.86
C GLU A 177 6.37 34.12 17.00
N ASP A 178 7.64 33.71 17.17
CA ASP A 178 8.53 34.26 18.21
C ASP A 178 8.73 35.78 18.03
N ALA A 179 8.84 36.26 16.78
CA ALA A 179 8.97 37.69 16.50
C ALA A 179 7.67 38.48 16.75
N LEU A 180 6.50 37.87 16.51
CA LEU A 180 5.21 38.48 16.82
C LEU A 180 4.94 38.54 18.32
N GLU A 181 5.28 37.48 19.05
CA GLU A 181 5.17 37.43 20.52
C GLU A 181 6.08 38.47 21.17
N TYR A 182 7.33 38.61 20.71
CA TYR A 182 8.25 39.65 21.16
C TYR A 182 7.74 41.08 20.88
N ALA A 183 7.11 41.31 19.72
CA ALA A 183 6.56 42.62 19.35
C ALA A 183 5.32 42.98 20.19
N GLN A 184 4.54 41.99 20.63
CA GLN A 184 3.39 42.21 21.51
C GLN A 184 3.82 42.56 22.94
N GLU A 185 4.81 41.86 23.49
CA GLU A 185 5.36 42.17 24.82
C GLU A 185 6.00 43.57 24.89
N GLN A 186 6.65 44.02 23.81
CA GLN A 186 7.22 45.38 23.74
C GLN A 186 6.15 46.48 23.75
N ASN A 187 4.99 46.26 23.10
CA ASN A 187 3.89 47.22 23.11
C ASN A 187 3.19 47.31 24.47
N GLU A 188 3.05 46.21 25.20
CA GLU A 188 2.46 46.22 26.55
C GLU A 188 3.39 46.86 27.61
N ALA A 189 4.71 46.79 27.40
CA ALA A 189 5.70 47.41 28.28
C ALA A 189 5.83 48.94 28.11
N ASP A 190 5.39 49.50 26.99
CA ASP A 190 5.41 50.95 26.73
C ASP A 190 4.15 51.66 27.25
N ASP A 191 2.98 50.99 27.18
CA ASP A 191 1.70 51.50 27.71
C ASP A 191 1.65 51.59 29.25
N THR A 192 2.60 50.98 29.96
CA THR A 192 2.69 51.01 31.44
C THR A 192 3.60 52.11 32.00
N LYS A 193 4.26 52.91 31.14
CA LYS A 193 5.13 54.03 31.56
C LYS A 193 4.47 55.40 31.64
N ASP A 194 3.22 55.53 31.19
CA ASP A 194 2.45 56.79 31.19
C ASP A 194 1.39 56.91 32.32
N LEU A 195 1.50 56.09 33.37
CA LEU A 195 0.71 56.17 34.61
C LEU A 195 1.58 56.56 35.81
#